data_AF-A0AAV0I6L1-F1
#
_entry.id   AF-A0AAV0I6L1-F1
#
_cell.length_a   1.000
_cell.length_b   1.000
_cell.length_c   1.000
_cell.angle_alpha   90.00
_cell.angle_beta   90.00
_cell.angle_gamma   90.00
#
_symmetry.space_group_name_H-M   'P 1'
#
loop_
_entity.id
_entity.type
_entity.pdbx_description
1 polymer ?
#
loop_
_entity_poly.entity_id
_entity_poly.type
_entity_poly.pdbx_seq_one_letter_code
_entity_poly.pdbx_strand_id
1 'polypeptide(L)'
;MQKFAAKIVSMMKSENLYASQGGPIILSQIENEYQTIESDFGDKGPSYVRWAAAMAVRLQTGVPWLMCKQDDAPDPVINTCNGYRCGQTFKGPNSPNKPSVWTENWTSFLQVYGNETKKRSAQDIAFHVALFIAKNGSYVNYYMYHGGTNFGRTAAAFVTTSYYDEAPIDEYGLIRQPKWGHLKELHATIKSCSQTLLTAVQQTFSLGQHQKAYVFQGKSKECTAFLVNRNRTHAARVKFQNTSYILPRWSVSILPDCKSVAFNTAKLRVQRNTRSMILSQKLNSTDKWKEYKETIPEFDNTSIRADTLLDHLNMTKDTSDYLWYTFR
;
A
#
# COMPACT_ATOMS: atom_id res chain seq x y z
N MET A 1 22.60 -6.59 6.33
CA MET A 1 21.75 -5.37 6.27
C MET A 1 22.54 -4.09 6.01
N GLN A 2 23.33 -3.57 6.97
CA GLN A 2 23.99 -2.25 6.86
C GLN A 2 24.78 -2.05 5.55
N LYS A 3 25.62 -3.01 5.15
CA LYS A 3 26.40 -2.93 3.90
C LYS A 3 25.52 -2.69 2.66
N PHE A 4 24.39 -3.38 2.57
CA PHE A 4 23.47 -3.24 1.44
C PHE A 4 22.73 -1.91 1.48
N ALA A 5 22.20 -1.52 2.65
CA ALA A 5 21.54 -0.21 2.82
C ALA A 5 22.50 0.94 2.46
N ALA A 6 23.74 0.90 2.95
CA ALA A 6 24.77 1.88 2.62
C ALA A 6 25.12 1.89 1.12
N LYS A 7 25.23 0.72 0.48
CA LYS A 7 25.44 0.62 -0.97
C LYS A 7 24.33 1.30 -1.75
N ILE A 8 23.06 1.01 -1.44
CA ILE A 8 21.91 1.62 -2.14
C ILE A 8 21.88 3.13 -1.91
N VAL A 9 22.03 3.60 -0.66
CA VAL A 9 22.09 5.05 -0.39
C VAL A 9 23.23 5.72 -1.14
N SER A 10 24.41 5.10 -1.20
CA SER A 10 25.55 5.62 -1.95
C SER A 10 25.26 5.72 -3.44
N MET A 11 24.62 4.70 -4.04
CA MET A 11 24.21 4.72 -5.44
C MET A 11 23.17 5.80 -5.72
N MET A 12 22.17 5.97 -4.84
CA MET A 12 21.16 7.02 -5.02
C MET A 12 21.77 8.42 -4.89
N LYS A 13 22.75 8.59 -3.98
CA LYS A 13 23.48 9.83 -3.82
C LYS A 13 24.37 10.17 -5.01
N SER A 14 25.09 9.20 -5.57
CA SER A 14 25.97 9.43 -6.73
C SER A 14 25.20 9.90 -7.96
N GLU A 15 23.95 9.48 -8.09
CA GLU A 15 23.03 9.87 -9.16
C GLU A 15 22.16 11.08 -8.81
N ASN A 16 22.42 11.76 -7.69
CA ASN A 16 21.64 12.92 -7.20
C ASN A 16 20.13 12.66 -7.10
N LEU A 17 19.72 11.45 -6.71
CA LEU A 17 18.31 11.06 -6.72
C LEU A 17 17.53 11.48 -5.47
N TYR A 18 18.19 11.93 -4.40
CA TYR A 18 17.48 12.48 -3.25
C TYR A 18 16.98 13.89 -3.50
N ALA A 19 15.80 14.23 -2.95
CA ALA A 19 15.24 15.58 -3.06
C ALA A 19 16.13 16.67 -2.47
N SER A 20 16.94 16.33 -1.46
CA SER A 20 18.02 17.18 -0.92
C SER A 20 19.11 17.54 -1.95
N GLN A 21 19.21 16.76 -3.03
CA GLN A 21 20.12 16.95 -4.17
C GLN A 21 19.38 17.40 -5.45
N GLY A 22 18.07 17.69 -5.37
CA GLY A 22 17.23 18.03 -6.52
C GLY A 22 16.56 16.83 -7.22
N GLY A 23 16.75 15.62 -6.71
CA GLY A 23 16.16 14.39 -7.24
C GLY A 23 14.75 14.06 -6.74
N PRO A 24 14.16 12.93 -7.19
CA PRO A 24 12.77 12.58 -6.89
C PRO A 24 12.53 11.87 -5.54
N ILE A 25 13.56 11.36 -4.87
CA ILE A 25 13.39 10.56 -3.64
C ILE A 25 13.14 11.49 -2.45
N ILE A 26 11.90 11.52 -1.95
CA ILE A 26 11.46 12.38 -0.83
C ILE A 26 11.42 11.68 0.53
N LEU A 27 11.43 10.36 0.57
CA LEU A 27 11.30 9.53 1.77
C LEU A 27 12.11 8.25 1.58
N SER A 28 12.59 7.65 2.66
CA SER A 28 13.22 6.32 2.66
C SER A 28 12.67 5.48 3.81
N GLN A 29 12.51 4.17 3.61
CA GLN A 29 12.07 3.26 4.67
C GLN A 29 13.22 2.33 5.05
N ILE A 30 13.44 2.15 6.35
CA ILE A 30 14.30 1.09 6.88
C ILE A 30 13.41 0.06 7.55
N GLU A 31 13.73 -1.23 7.38
CA GLU A 31 12.87 -2.34 7.82
C GLU A 31 11.47 -2.34 7.19
N ASN A 32 10.68 -3.38 7.49
CA ASN A 32 9.29 -3.47 7.05
C ASN A 32 8.43 -4.27 8.03
N GLU A 33 7.45 -3.61 8.65
CA GLU A 33 6.50 -4.20 9.61
C GLU A 33 7.14 -5.00 10.75
N TYR A 34 8.36 -4.63 11.16
CA TYR A 34 9.17 -5.40 12.10
C TYR A 34 8.50 -5.58 13.47
N GLN A 35 7.68 -4.62 13.91
CA GLN A 35 6.94 -4.75 15.17
C GLN A 35 6.01 -5.97 15.22
N THR A 36 5.64 -6.54 14.06
CA THR A 36 4.83 -7.78 14.02
C THR A 36 5.55 -9.01 14.55
N ILE A 37 6.89 -9.00 14.57
CA ILE A 37 7.75 -10.07 15.07
C ILE A 37 8.67 -9.64 16.21
N GLU A 38 8.70 -8.34 16.53
CA GLU A 38 9.67 -7.77 17.46
C GLU A 38 9.65 -8.43 18.84
N SER A 39 8.47 -8.76 19.36
CA SER A 39 8.30 -9.43 20.65
C SER A 39 8.94 -10.81 20.71
N ASP A 40 9.05 -11.50 19.57
CA ASP A 40 9.61 -12.85 19.49
C ASP A 40 11.11 -12.85 19.79
N PHE A 41 11.75 -11.68 19.75
CA PHE A 41 13.16 -11.48 20.07
C PHE A 41 13.41 -10.91 21.47
N GLY A 42 12.35 -10.72 22.28
CA GLY A 42 12.46 -10.13 23.63
C GLY A 42 13.24 -8.80 23.60
N ASP A 43 14.18 -8.62 24.54
CA ASP A 43 14.97 -7.39 24.65
C ASP A 43 15.85 -7.07 23.41
N LYS A 44 16.11 -8.07 22.56
CA LYS A 44 16.88 -7.88 21.33
C LYS A 44 16.06 -7.21 20.22
N GLY A 45 14.73 -7.35 20.23
CA GLY A 45 13.85 -6.73 19.24
C GLY A 45 13.93 -5.19 19.28
N PRO A 46 13.59 -4.54 20.41
CA PRO A 46 13.69 -3.09 20.54
C PRO A 46 15.11 -2.57 20.37
N SER A 47 16.12 -3.35 20.80
CA SER A 47 17.53 -3.00 20.61
C SER A 47 17.93 -2.99 19.13
N TYR A 48 17.41 -3.94 18.34
CA TYR A 48 17.58 -3.97 16.89
C TYR A 48 16.88 -2.80 16.20
N VAL A 49 15.63 -2.49 16.58
CA VAL A 49 14.88 -1.33 16.04
C VAL A 49 15.67 -0.04 16.22
N ARG A 50 16.17 0.20 17.44
CA ARG A 50 17.03 1.37 17.75
C ARG A 50 18.30 1.39 16.89
N TRP A 51 18.97 0.25 16.76
CA TRP A 51 20.16 0.15 15.92
C TRP A 51 19.87 0.41 14.43
N ALA A 52 18.82 -0.18 13.87
CA ALA A 52 18.44 -0.08 12.47
C ALA A 52 18.07 1.36 12.10
N ALA A 53 17.26 2.02 12.94
CA ALA A 53 16.90 3.42 12.80
C ALA A 53 18.14 4.33 12.87
N ALA A 54 18.99 4.17 13.87
CA ALA A 54 20.21 4.97 14.02
C ALA A 54 21.20 4.74 12.86
N MET A 55 21.30 3.50 12.35
CA MET A 55 22.11 3.16 11.19
C MET A 55 21.60 3.89 9.94
N ALA A 56 20.30 3.85 9.67
CA ALA A 56 19.69 4.50 8.52
C ALA A 56 19.84 6.03 8.56
N VAL A 57 19.58 6.65 9.71
CA VAL A 57 19.72 8.10 9.91
C VAL A 57 21.17 8.56 9.69
N ARG A 58 22.17 7.79 10.14
CA ARG A 58 23.59 8.08 9.90
C ARG A 58 24.01 8.01 8.43
N LEU A 59 23.21 7.42 7.54
CA LEU A 59 23.48 7.46 6.10
C LEU A 59 23.24 8.85 5.49
N GLN A 60 22.64 9.79 6.24
CA GLN A 60 22.51 11.21 5.89
C GLN A 60 21.97 11.45 4.48
N THR A 61 20.81 10.85 4.17
CA THR A 61 20.12 11.00 2.87
C THR A 61 19.63 12.43 2.62
N GLY A 62 19.49 13.24 3.67
CA GLY A 62 18.92 14.60 3.60
C GLY A 62 17.39 14.61 3.45
N VAL A 63 16.74 13.45 3.52
CA VAL A 63 15.28 13.31 3.51
C VAL A 63 14.81 12.43 4.69
N PRO A 64 13.54 12.51 5.12
CA PRO A 64 13.05 11.74 6.27
C PRO A 64 13.11 10.22 6.07
N TRP A 65 13.33 9.51 7.18
CA TRP A 65 13.23 8.05 7.26
C TRP A 65 11.89 7.62 7.88
N LEU A 66 11.38 6.48 7.41
CA LEU A 66 10.13 5.86 7.82
C LEU A 66 10.38 4.45 8.38
N MET A 67 9.49 3.99 9.26
CA MET A 67 9.31 2.58 9.62
C MET A 67 7.81 2.28 9.66
N CYS A 68 7.35 1.35 8.82
CA CYS A 68 5.93 0.97 8.76
C CYS A 68 5.57 -0.05 9.85
N LYS A 69 4.39 0.12 10.45
CA LYS A 69 3.93 -0.63 11.64
C LYS A 69 5.05 -0.74 12.69
N GLN A 70 5.54 0.41 13.17
CA GLN A 70 6.56 0.47 14.19
C GLN A 70 6.25 1.62 15.17
N ASP A 71 5.32 1.39 16.09
CA ASP A 71 4.81 2.37 17.05
C ASP A 71 5.93 2.97 17.93
N ASP A 72 7.02 2.24 18.17
CA ASP A 72 8.18 2.69 18.98
C ASP A 72 9.37 3.16 18.11
N ALA A 73 9.16 3.46 16.82
CA ALA A 73 10.22 3.99 15.95
C ALA A 73 10.88 5.25 16.58
N PRO A 74 12.20 5.22 16.83
CA PRO A 74 12.89 6.29 17.55
C PRO A 74 13.03 7.53 16.69
N ASP A 75 13.09 8.71 17.32
CA ASP A 75 13.32 9.96 16.61
C ASP A 75 14.67 9.95 15.86
N PRO A 76 14.75 10.55 14.66
CA PRO A 76 13.71 11.30 13.94
C PRO A 76 12.81 10.45 13.00
N VAL A 77 12.84 9.12 13.09
CA VAL A 77 12.14 8.22 12.15
C VAL A 77 10.63 8.28 12.36
N ILE A 78 9.87 8.36 11.25
CA ILE A 78 8.41 8.48 11.27
C ILE A 78 7.79 7.08 11.27
N ASN A 79 6.96 6.77 12.27
CA ASN A 79 6.14 5.56 12.24
C ASN A 79 4.95 5.74 11.29
N THR A 80 4.67 4.72 10.50
CA THR A 80 3.61 4.79 9.47
C THR A 80 2.61 3.65 9.60
N CYS A 81 1.46 3.82 8.95
CA CYS A 81 0.40 2.82 8.94
C CYS A 81 0.37 2.03 7.64
N ASN A 82 0.06 0.73 7.76
CA ASN A 82 -0.27 -0.15 6.65
C ASN A 82 -1.63 -0.81 6.88
N GLY A 83 -2.32 -1.16 5.81
CA GLY A 83 -3.56 -1.91 5.86
C GLY A 83 -4.67 -1.36 4.98
N TYR A 84 -5.88 -1.88 5.16
CA TYR A 84 -7.06 -1.40 4.43
C TYR A 84 -7.62 -0.09 5.02
N ARG A 85 -7.47 0.13 6.33
CA ARG A 85 -8.37 1.03 7.07
C ARG A 85 -7.64 2.03 7.97
N CYS A 86 -6.44 2.50 7.62
CA CYS A 86 -5.69 3.43 8.48
C CYS A 86 -6.47 4.72 8.82
N GLY A 87 -7.37 5.20 7.94
CA GLY A 87 -8.29 6.30 8.30
C GLY A 87 -9.15 6.02 9.55
N GLN A 88 -9.37 4.75 9.89
CA GLN A 88 -10.07 4.30 11.09
C GLN A 88 -9.13 3.76 12.17
N THR A 89 -8.13 2.96 11.79
CA THR A 89 -7.34 2.14 12.71
C THR A 89 -6.02 2.78 13.13
N PHE A 90 -5.50 3.75 12.37
CA PHE A 90 -4.25 4.40 12.75
C PHE A 90 -4.48 5.28 13.98
N LYS A 91 -3.69 5.03 15.03
CA LYS A 91 -3.71 5.82 16.27
C LYS A 91 -3.11 7.22 16.07
N GLY A 92 -2.25 7.36 15.07
CA GLY A 92 -1.48 8.57 14.80
C GLY A 92 0.02 8.30 14.90
N PRO A 93 0.84 9.29 14.55
CA PRO A 93 2.28 9.22 14.74
C PRO A 93 2.62 9.13 16.24
N ASN A 94 3.76 8.52 16.55
CA ASN A 94 4.23 8.32 17.93
C ASN A 94 4.82 9.58 18.58
N SER A 95 4.79 10.72 17.89
CA SER A 95 5.17 12.04 18.38
C SER A 95 4.31 13.11 17.71
N PRO A 96 3.92 14.18 18.43
CA PRO A 96 3.13 15.29 17.85
C PRO A 96 3.88 16.05 16.74
N ASN A 97 5.20 15.92 16.67
CA ASN A 97 6.04 16.60 15.66
C ASN A 97 6.21 15.79 14.37
N LYS A 98 5.55 14.63 14.24
CA LYS A 98 5.64 13.77 13.07
C LYS A 98 4.34 13.82 12.26
N PRO A 99 4.40 13.70 10.92
CA PRO A 99 3.20 13.64 10.10
C PRO A 99 2.49 12.28 10.18
N SER A 100 1.18 12.26 9.88
CA SER A 100 0.44 11.01 9.70
C SER A 100 0.64 10.46 8.29
N VAL A 101 1.32 9.31 8.18
CA VAL A 101 1.72 8.70 6.91
C VAL A 101 1.11 7.30 6.78
N TRP A 102 0.48 7.04 5.64
CA TRP A 102 -0.06 5.73 5.25
C TRP A 102 0.75 5.15 4.08
N THR A 103 1.73 4.30 4.39
CA THR A 103 2.68 3.71 3.43
C THR A 103 2.07 2.60 2.58
N GLU A 104 1.09 1.86 3.10
CA GLU A 104 0.42 0.82 2.32
C GLU A 104 -1.09 0.83 2.49
N ASN A 105 -1.78 1.54 1.59
CA ASN A 105 -3.22 1.41 1.43
C ASN A 105 -3.51 0.23 0.50
N TRP A 106 -3.83 -0.92 1.09
CA TRP A 106 -4.01 -2.16 0.33
C TRP A 106 -5.18 -2.07 -0.66
N THR A 107 -4.90 -2.01 -1.95
CA THR A 107 -5.92 -1.84 -3.02
C THR A 107 -6.65 -3.14 -3.36
N SER A 108 -6.10 -4.26 -2.88
CA SER A 108 -6.56 -5.64 -3.00
C SER A 108 -5.87 -6.47 -1.90
N PHE A 109 -5.62 -7.76 -2.12
CA PHE A 109 -4.66 -8.56 -1.37
C PHE A 109 -3.85 -9.44 -2.32
N LEU A 110 -2.69 -9.90 -1.85
CA LEU A 110 -1.92 -10.94 -2.53
C LEU A 110 -2.80 -12.18 -2.79
N GLN A 111 -2.66 -12.75 -3.99
CA GLN A 111 -3.33 -13.98 -4.36
C GLN A 111 -2.35 -15.14 -4.19
N VAL A 112 -2.83 -16.21 -3.58
CA VAL A 112 -2.08 -17.47 -3.44
C VAL A 112 -2.70 -18.51 -4.34
N TYR A 113 -1.90 -19.47 -4.79
CA TYR A 113 -2.39 -20.57 -5.63
C TYR A 113 -3.56 -21.29 -4.94
N GLY A 114 -4.63 -21.55 -5.70
CA GLY A 114 -5.85 -22.19 -5.20
C GLY A 114 -6.91 -21.26 -4.59
N ASN A 115 -6.57 -20.00 -4.27
CA ASN A 115 -7.52 -19.06 -3.67
C ASN A 115 -8.19 -18.13 -4.69
N GLU A 116 -9.42 -17.71 -4.36
CA GLU A 116 -10.12 -16.65 -5.09
C GLU A 116 -9.48 -15.27 -4.90
N THR A 117 -9.59 -14.43 -5.93
CA THR A 117 -9.09 -13.06 -5.89
C THR A 117 -9.91 -12.19 -4.94
N LYS A 118 -9.27 -11.66 -3.90
CA LYS A 118 -9.91 -10.76 -2.93
C LYS A 118 -10.06 -9.34 -3.48
N LYS A 119 -11.28 -8.97 -3.89
CA LYS A 119 -11.55 -7.63 -4.44
C LYS A 119 -11.80 -6.58 -3.36
N ARG A 120 -11.38 -5.34 -3.64
CA ARG A 120 -11.71 -4.14 -2.87
C ARG A 120 -12.29 -3.06 -3.78
N SER A 121 -13.45 -2.51 -3.42
CA SER A 121 -14.15 -1.54 -4.25
C SER A 121 -13.48 -0.17 -4.28
N ALA A 122 -13.67 0.56 -5.38
CA ALA A 122 -13.18 1.93 -5.52
C ALA A 122 -13.73 2.85 -4.42
N GLN A 123 -15.00 2.66 -4.06
CA GLN A 123 -15.68 3.47 -3.05
C GLN A 123 -15.13 3.23 -1.65
N ASP A 124 -14.78 1.98 -1.30
CA ASP A 124 -14.18 1.68 0.00
C ASP A 124 -12.77 2.27 0.13
N ILE A 125 -11.95 2.14 -0.92
CA ILE A 125 -10.63 2.78 -0.97
C ILE A 125 -10.80 4.29 -0.81
N ALA A 126 -11.65 4.92 -1.62
CA ALA A 126 -11.88 6.36 -1.57
C ALA A 126 -12.41 6.83 -0.20
N PHE A 127 -13.31 6.07 0.42
CA PHE A 127 -13.82 6.36 1.78
C PHE A 127 -12.68 6.42 2.79
N HIS A 128 -11.82 5.42 2.81
CA HIS A 128 -10.74 5.37 3.79
C HIS A 128 -9.65 6.42 3.53
N VAL A 129 -9.33 6.72 2.27
CA VAL A 129 -8.41 7.80 1.92
C VAL A 129 -8.96 9.16 2.33
N ALA A 130 -10.20 9.47 1.97
CA ALA A 130 -10.84 10.73 2.34
C ALA A 130 -10.96 10.89 3.86
N LEU A 131 -11.28 9.80 4.59
CA LEU A 131 -11.33 9.82 6.05
C LEU A 131 -9.95 10.00 6.68
N PHE A 132 -8.90 9.39 6.12
CA PHE A 132 -7.53 9.57 6.60
C PHE A 132 -7.09 11.03 6.46
N ILE A 133 -7.31 11.63 5.29
CA ILE A 133 -6.99 13.05 5.04
C ILE A 133 -7.82 13.98 5.93
N ALA A 134 -9.12 13.70 6.09
CA ALA A 134 -10.00 14.47 6.98
C ALA A 134 -9.50 14.50 8.44
N LYS A 135 -8.74 13.48 8.87
CA LYS A 135 -8.14 13.36 10.20
C LYS A 135 -6.65 13.74 10.21
N ASN A 136 -6.25 14.75 9.44
CA ASN A 136 -4.86 15.25 9.31
C ASN A 136 -3.86 14.23 8.72
N GLY A 137 -4.34 13.27 7.94
CA GLY A 137 -3.48 12.41 7.13
C GLY A 137 -2.83 13.19 5.99
N SER A 138 -1.50 13.15 5.89
CA SER A 138 -0.74 13.98 4.94
C SER A 138 -0.05 13.20 3.82
N TYR A 139 -0.02 11.87 3.90
CA TYR A 139 0.55 11.00 2.88
C TYR A 139 -0.22 9.68 2.79
N VAL A 140 -0.59 9.27 1.57
CA VAL A 140 -1.22 7.98 1.29
C VAL A 140 -0.58 7.37 0.04
N ASN A 141 -0.04 6.15 0.18
CA ASN A 141 0.45 5.35 -0.92
C ASN A 141 -0.47 4.16 -1.19
N TYR A 142 -0.78 3.88 -2.45
CA TYR A 142 -1.60 2.74 -2.86
C TYR A 142 -0.71 1.51 -3.04
N TYR A 143 -0.91 0.49 -2.20
CA TYR A 143 -0.22 -0.79 -2.32
C TYR A 143 -1.19 -1.85 -2.87
N MET A 144 -1.20 -2.19 -4.14
CA MET A 144 -0.41 -1.64 -5.24
C MET A 144 -1.21 -0.63 -6.07
N TYR A 145 -0.52 0.35 -6.66
CA TYR A 145 -1.06 1.19 -7.72
C TYR A 145 -1.00 0.46 -9.07
N HIS A 146 0.14 -0.17 -9.36
CA HIS A 146 0.35 -1.20 -10.36
C HIS A 146 1.09 -2.36 -9.67
N GLY A 147 0.56 -3.58 -9.76
CA GLY A 147 1.20 -4.74 -9.17
C GLY A 147 2.15 -5.45 -10.14
N GLY A 148 1.66 -5.81 -11.32
CA GLY A 148 2.45 -6.47 -12.36
C GLY A 148 2.53 -7.98 -12.18
N THR A 149 3.69 -8.55 -12.49
CA THR A 149 3.90 -9.99 -12.56
C THR A 149 5.20 -10.38 -11.88
N ASN A 150 5.14 -11.44 -11.06
CA ASN A 150 6.31 -12.09 -10.48
C ASN A 150 6.96 -12.99 -11.55
N PHE A 151 7.88 -12.43 -12.34
CA PHE A 151 8.57 -13.16 -13.40
C PHE A 151 9.66 -14.11 -12.87
N GLY A 152 9.94 -15.15 -13.64
CA GLY A 152 10.93 -16.15 -13.28
C GLY A 152 10.53 -16.92 -12.02
N ARG A 153 11.52 -17.41 -11.28
CA ARG A 153 11.30 -18.23 -10.08
C ARG A 153 11.68 -17.57 -8.74
N THR A 154 12.48 -16.50 -8.77
CA THR A 154 13.01 -15.85 -7.56
C THR A 154 12.22 -14.60 -7.13
N ALA A 155 11.12 -14.27 -7.82
CA ALA A 155 10.36 -13.05 -7.55
C ALA A 155 9.31 -13.21 -6.44
N ALA A 156 8.82 -14.42 -6.19
CA ALA A 156 7.70 -14.69 -5.31
C ALA A 156 7.84 -16.00 -4.55
N ALA A 157 7.28 -16.04 -3.33
CA ALA A 157 7.09 -17.25 -2.55
C ALA A 157 5.61 -17.35 -2.14
N PHE A 158 5.00 -18.53 -2.35
CA PHE A 158 3.61 -18.86 -1.97
C PHE A 158 2.49 -18.02 -2.61
N VAL A 159 2.82 -17.05 -3.45
CA VAL A 159 1.85 -16.22 -4.19
C VAL A 159 1.85 -16.58 -5.66
N THR A 160 0.77 -16.24 -6.36
CA THR A 160 0.66 -16.48 -7.80
C THR A 160 1.68 -15.67 -8.62
N THR A 161 1.93 -16.09 -9.85
CA THR A 161 2.68 -15.32 -10.86
C THR A 161 2.07 -13.94 -11.07
N SER A 162 0.74 -13.83 -11.12
CA SER A 162 0.05 -12.53 -11.14
C SER A 162 0.19 -11.82 -9.80
N TYR A 163 0.52 -10.53 -9.82
CA TYR A 163 0.67 -9.71 -8.62
C TYR A 163 -0.31 -8.52 -8.65
N TYR A 164 -1.32 -8.55 -7.78
CA TYR A 164 -2.30 -7.45 -7.62
C TYR A 164 -3.01 -7.01 -8.92
N ASP A 165 -3.56 -7.95 -9.71
CA ASP A 165 -4.34 -7.63 -10.93
C ASP A 165 -5.58 -6.73 -10.66
N GLU A 166 -6.05 -6.70 -9.42
CA GLU A 166 -7.14 -5.82 -8.98
C GLU A 166 -6.68 -4.38 -8.62
N ALA A 167 -5.40 -4.03 -8.81
CA ALA A 167 -4.90 -2.67 -8.60
C ALA A 167 -5.55 -1.64 -9.57
N PRO A 168 -5.42 -0.32 -9.32
CA PRO A 168 -5.87 0.71 -10.25
C PRO A 168 -5.34 0.55 -11.68
N ILE A 169 -4.09 0.11 -11.82
CA ILE A 169 -3.52 -0.38 -13.07
C ILE A 169 -3.37 -1.89 -12.93
N ASP A 170 -3.97 -2.65 -13.84
CA ASP A 170 -3.99 -4.11 -13.78
C ASP A 170 -2.61 -4.72 -14.09
N GLU A 171 -2.52 -6.06 -14.05
CA GLU A 171 -1.26 -6.78 -14.31
C GLU A 171 -0.61 -6.42 -15.64
N TYR A 172 -1.42 -6.11 -16.65
CA TYR A 172 -0.99 -5.88 -18.03
C TYR A 172 -0.76 -4.38 -18.33
N GLY A 173 -0.82 -3.53 -17.31
CA GLY A 173 -0.66 -2.09 -17.48
C GLY A 173 -1.92 -1.37 -17.96
N LEU A 174 -3.08 -2.04 -17.97
CA LEU A 174 -4.34 -1.43 -18.40
C LEU A 174 -5.04 -0.72 -17.23
N ILE A 175 -5.73 0.37 -17.54
CA ILE A 175 -6.51 1.13 -16.56
C ILE A 175 -7.73 0.30 -16.11
N ARG A 176 -7.83 0.01 -14.81
CA ARG A 176 -8.96 -0.74 -14.24
C ARG A 176 -10.06 0.20 -13.75
N GLN A 177 -11.16 0.27 -14.49
CA GLN A 177 -12.31 1.10 -14.14
C GLN A 177 -13.37 0.31 -13.35
N PRO A 178 -14.06 0.96 -12.41
CA PRO A 178 -14.04 2.39 -12.11
C PRO A 178 -12.97 2.79 -11.08
N LYS A 179 -12.10 1.86 -10.65
CA LYS A 179 -11.16 2.07 -9.54
C LYS A 179 -10.20 3.22 -9.81
N TRP A 180 -9.49 3.17 -10.94
CA TRP A 180 -8.53 4.21 -11.29
C TRP A 180 -9.18 5.58 -11.43
N GLY A 181 -10.28 5.68 -12.20
CA GLY A 181 -10.93 6.96 -12.46
C GLY A 181 -11.57 7.57 -11.21
N HIS A 182 -12.20 6.76 -10.35
CA HIS A 182 -12.79 7.24 -9.11
C HIS A 182 -11.73 7.77 -8.14
N LEU A 183 -10.57 7.14 -8.09
CA LEU A 183 -9.44 7.63 -7.30
C LEU A 183 -8.82 8.89 -7.91
N LYS A 184 -8.73 8.99 -9.25
CA LYS A 184 -8.31 10.22 -9.94
C LYS A 184 -9.22 11.40 -9.59
N GLU A 185 -10.54 11.23 -9.60
CA GLU A 185 -11.50 12.28 -9.20
C GLU A 185 -11.35 12.70 -7.74
N LEU A 186 -11.12 11.72 -6.85
CA LEU A 186 -10.78 11.98 -5.45
C LEU A 186 -9.52 12.84 -5.35
N HIS A 187 -8.43 12.47 -6.04
CA HIS A 187 -7.16 13.20 -6.00
C HIS A 187 -7.28 14.62 -6.54
N ALA A 188 -8.00 14.81 -7.66
CA ALA A 188 -8.25 16.13 -8.20
C ALA A 188 -8.99 17.02 -7.18
N THR A 189 -9.95 16.45 -6.45
CA THR A 189 -10.69 17.16 -5.40
C THR A 189 -9.81 17.46 -4.18
N ILE A 190 -8.95 16.53 -3.76
CA ILE A 190 -7.98 16.79 -2.68
C ILE A 190 -6.99 17.88 -3.09
N LYS A 191 -6.54 17.86 -4.35
CA LYS A 191 -5.61 18.87 -4.87
C LYS A 191 -6.21 20.27 -4.85
N SER A 192 -7.50 20.42 -5.20
CA SER A 192 -8.19 21.72 -5.09
C SER A 192 -8.36 22.20 -3.65
N CYS A 193 -8.28 21.31 -2.67
CA CYS A 193 -8.31 21.64 -1.24
C CYS A 193 -6.91 21.89 -0.63
N SER A 194 -5.82 21.72 -1.41
CA SER A 194 -4.46 21.56 -0.85
C SER A 194 -3.98 22.75 -0.02
N GLN A 195 -4.24 23.99 -0.46
CA GLN A 195 -3.85 25.18 0.30
C GLN A 195 -4.45 25.15 1.70
N THR A 196 -5.78 25.00 1.79
CA THR A 196 -6.49 24.93 3.07
C THR A 196 -6.04 23.75 3.93
N LEU A 197 -5.85 22.57 3.33
CA LEU A 197 -5.38 21.38 4.04
C LEU A 197 -3.99 21.55 4.67
N LEU A 198 -3.11 22.34 4.04
CA LEU A 198 -1.73 22.54 4.49
C LEU A 198 -1.58 23.67 5.51
N THR A 199 -2.44 24.70 5.47
CA THR A 199 -2.27 25.90 6.30
C THR A 199 -3.31 26.07 7.39
N ALA A 200 -4.48 25.43 7.29
CA ALA A 200 -5.57 25.64 8.23
C ALA A 200 -5.56 24.63 9.39
N VAL A 201 -6.20 25.02 10.49
CA VAL A 201 -6.43 24.12 11.63
C VAL A 201 -7.69 23.30 11.39
N GLN A 202 -7.59 21.99 11.66
CA GLN A 202 -8.70 21.06 11.55
C GLN A 202 -9.59 21.12 12.81
N GLN A 203 -10.89 21.33 12.61
CA GLN A 203 -11.91 21.29 13.66
C GLN A 203 -12.97 20.23 13.36
N THR A 204 -13.42 19.54 14.39
CA THR A 204 -14.39 18.43 14.25
C THR A 204 -15.74 18.82 14.85
N PHE A 205 -16.81 18.64 14.07
CA PHE A 205 -18.17 18.88 14.50
C PHE A 205 -19.01 17.60 14.40
N SER A 206 -19.88 17.38 15.38
CA SER A 206 -20.89 16.33 15.30
C SER A 206 -22.03 16.78 14.38
N LEU A 207 -22.44 15.92 13.45
CA LEU A 207 -23.61 16.16 12.58
C LEU A 207 -24.76 15.18 12.88
N GLY A 208 -24.53 14.23 13.78
CA GLY A 208 -25.44 13.14 14.11
C GLY A 208 -24.71 11.98 14.77
N GLN A 209 -25.42 10.92 15.13
CA GLN A 209 -24.87 9.77 15.85
C GLN A 209 -23.70 9.08 15.11
N HIS A 210 -23.78 9.01 13.78
CA HIS A 210 -22.76 8.40 12.93
C HIS A 210 -22.15 9.37 11.92
N GLN A 211 -22.46 10.66 12.04
CA GLN A 211 -22.08 11.69 11.09
C GLN A 211 -21.19 12.74 11.74
N LYS A 212 -20.11 13.10 11.06
CA LYS A 212 -19.15 14.11 11.52
C LYS A 212 -18.76 15.04 10.37
N ALA A 213 -18.47 16.29 10.69
CA ALA A 213 -17.76 17.20 9.79
C ALA A 213 -16.33 17.38 10.29
N TYR A 214 -15.36 17.25 9.39
CA TYR A 214 -14.00 17.73 9.60
C TYR A 214 -13.83 18.98 8.76
N VAL A 215 -13.58 20.12 9.39
CA VAL A 215 -13.51 21.43 8.74
C VAL A 215 -12.11 21.98 8.92
N PHE A 216 -11.48 22.34 7.81
CA PHE A 216 -10.22 23.05 7.75
C PHE A 216 -10.56 24.50 7.44
N GLN A 217 -10.38 25.38 8.42
CA GLN A 217 -10.68 26.80 8.27
C GLN A 217 -9.55 27.63 8.88
N GLY A 218 -8.95 28.48 8.06
CA GLY A 218 -7.87 29.38 8.46
C GLY A 218 -8.38 30.78 8.80
N LYS A 219 -7.45 31.71 8.99
CA LYS A 219 -7.75 33.15 9.09
C LYS A 219 -8.17 33.75 7.73
N SER A 220 -7.73 33.13 6.63
CA SER A 220 -8.26 33.40 5.29
C SER A 220 -9.68 32.87 5.17
N LYS A 221 -10.52 33.46 4.30
CA LYS A 221 -11.90 33.00 4.04
C LYS A 221 -11.97 31.61 3.38
N GLU A 222 -10.84 30.94 3.19
CA GLU A 222 -10.73 29.61 2.61
C GLU A 222 -11.18 28.55 3.62
N CYS A 223 -12.04 27.64 3.17
CA CYS A 223 -12.66 26.64 4.02
C CYS A 223 -12.84 25.35 3.23
N THR A 224 -12.35 24.23 3.75
CA THR A 224 -12.59 22.92 3.19
C THR A 224 -13.27 22.04 4.23
N ALA A 225 -14.32 21.31 3.85
CA ALA A 225 -15.02 20.40 4.75
C ALA A 225 -15.12 18.98 4.19
N PHE A 226 -15.02 18.01 5.09
CA PHE A 226 -15.29 16.59 4.86
C PHE A 226 -16.48 16.19 5.70
N LEU A 227 -17.62 15.90 5.05
CA LEU A 227 -18.83 15.43 5.72
C LEU A 227 -18.87 13.91 5.64
N VAL A 228 -18.72 13.25 6.77
CA VAL A 228 -18.56 11.79 6.87
C VAL A 228 -19.86 11.18 7.37
N ASN A 229 -20.33 10.12 6.70
CA ASN A 229 -21.36 9.23 7.22
C ASN A 229 -20.77 7.82 7.41
N ARG A 230 -20.64 7.39 8.67
CA ARG A 230 -20.12 6.06 9.03
C ARG A 230 -21.22 5.01 9.19
N ASN A 231 -22.48 5.37 9.00
CA ASN A 231 -23.57 4.40 9.00
C ASN A 231 -23.41 3.45 7.81
N ARG A 232 -23.36 2.15 8.06
CA ARG A 232 -23.15 1.13 7.02
C ARG A 232 -24.41 0.76 6.26
N THR A 233 -25.58 1.03 6.84
CA THR A 233 -26.88 0.58 6.34
C THR A 233 -27.66 1.73 5.70
N HIS A 234 -27.66 2.92 6.29
CA HIS A 234 -28.55 4.01 5.87
C HIS A 234 -27.80 5.28 5.42
N ALA A 235 -28.38 5.95 4.41
CA ALA A 235 -28.06 7.33 4.11
C ALA A 235 -28.57 8.26 5.22
N ALA A 236 -27.97 9.43 5.37
CA ALA A 236 -28.35 10.41 6.39
C ALA A 236 -28.51 11.80 5.78
N ARG A 237 -29.57 12.52 6.18
CA ARG A 237 -29.71 13.95 5.94
C ARG A 237 -29.09 14.70 7.12
N VAL A 238 -28.12 15.56 6.86
CA VAL A 238 -27.42 16.36 7.87
C VAL A 238 -27.52 17.85 7.54
N LYS A 239 -27.45 18.71 8.56
CA LYS A 239 -27.37 20.16 8.40
C LYS A 239 -25.94 20.61 8.69
N PHE A 240 -25.28 21.26 7.74
CA PHE A 240 -23.94 21.83 7.88
C PHE A 240 -23.94 23.26 7.35
N GLN A 241 -23.47 24.23 8.14
CA GLN A 241 -23.48 25.67 7.80
C GLN A 241 -24.81 26.14 7.17
N ASN A 242 -25.94 25.82 7.83
CA ASN A 242 -27.30 26.13 7.39
C ASN A 242 -27.78 25.50 6.07
N THR A 243 -26.97 24.65 5.43
CA THR A 243 -27.36 23.89 4.23
C THR A 243 -27.58 22.42 4.58
N SER A 244 -28.56 21.80 3.93
CA SER A 244 -28.87 20.38 4.10
C SER A 244 -28.14 19.52 3.08
N TYR A 245 -27.45 18.48 3.53
CA TYR A 245 -26.73 17.52 2.69
C TYR A 245 -27.28 16.11 2.90
N ILE A 246 -27.37 15.34 1.81
CA ILE A 246 -27.66 13.91 1.87
C ILE A 246 -26.33 13.16 1.71
N LEU A 247 -25.94 12.46 2.76
CA LEU A 247 -24.73 11.64 2.79
C LEU A 247 -25.12 10.18 2.58
N PRO A 248 -24.73 9.54 1.47
CA PRO A 248 -24.89 8.10 1.30
C PRO A 248 -24.28 7.31 2.47
N ARG A 249 -24.77 6.08 2.69
CA ARG A 249 -24.17 5.16 3.67
C ARG A 249 -22.68 4.97 3.38
N TRP A 250 -21.85 4.87 4.42
CA TRP A 250 -20.42 4.63 4.31
C TRP A 250 -19.71 5.53 3.29
N SER A 251 -19.87 6.84 3.44
CA SER A 251 -19.34 7.81 2.48
C SER A 251 -18.73 9.06 3.13
N VAL A 252 -17.86 9.73 2.38
CA VAL A 252 -17.35 11.06 2.69
C VAL A 252 -17.69 11.98 1.51
N SER A 253 -18.36 13.09 1.79
CA SER A 253 -18.51 14.20 0.84
C SER A 253 -17.42 15.23 1.10
N ILE A 254 -16.73 15.68 0.05
CA ILE A 254 -15.67 16.70 0.11
C ILE A 254 -16.20 18.00 -0.48
N LEU A 255 -16.10 19.07 0.29
CA LEU A 255 -16.54 20.41 -0.04
C LEU A 255 -15.32 21.34 -0.02
N PRO A 256 -14.69 21.63 -1.17
CA PRO A 256 -13.49 22.47 -1.23
C PRO A 256 -13.68 23.91 -0.72
N ASP A 257 -14.93 24.38 -0.70
CA ASP A 257 -15.39 25.73 -0.32
C ASP A 257 -16.33 25.72 0.90
N CYS A 258 -16.46 24.57 1.58
CA CYS A 258 -17.44 24.31 2.64
C CYS A 258 -18.93 24.46 2.24
N LYS A 259 -19.24 24.59 0.95
CA LYS A 259 -20.61 24.82 0.44
C LYS A 259 -21.03 23.76 -0.58
N SER A 260 -20.25 23.56 -1.63
CA SER A 260 -20.59 22.70 -2.77
C SER A 260 -19.88 21.34 -2.66
N VAL A 261 -20.63 20.24 -2.87
CA VAL A 261 -20.05 18.89 -2.87
C VAL A 261 -19.37 18.63 -4.21
N ALA A 262 -18.05 18.71 -4.24
CA ALA A 262 -17.25 18.41 -5.43
C ALA A 262 -17.16 16.89 -5.68
N PHE A 263 -17.01 16.11 -4.60
CA PHE A 263 -16.84 14.66 -4.66
C PHE A 263 -17.55 13.97 -3.50
N ASN A 264 -18.09 12.76 -3.75
CA ASN A 264 -18.54 11.87 -2.69
C ASN A 264 -18.02 10.46 -2.96
N THR A 265 -17.42 9.84 -1.94
CA THR A 265 -16.72 8.55 -2.10
C THR A 265 -17.62 7.40 -2.52
N ALA A 266 -18.93 7.47 -2.30
CA ALA A 266 -19.89 6.43 -2.68
C ALA A 266 -20.56 6.68 -4.05
N LYS A 267 -20.45 7.89 -4.61
CA LYS A 267 -21.08 8.26 -5.90
C LYS A 267 -20.08 8.03 -7.05
N LEU A 268 -20.19 6.89 -7.72
CA LEU A 268 -19.38 6.61 -8.92
C LEU A 268 -19.88 7.43 -10.11
N ARG A 269 -18.99 8.19 -10.74
CA ARG A 269 -19.25 8.91 -12.01
C ARG A 269 -18.54 8.27 -13.21
N VAL A 270 -17.65 7.32 -12.95
CA VAL A 270 -16.81 6.69 -13.96
C VAL A 270 -17.45 5.41 -14.49
N GLN A 271 -17.48 5.28 -15.81
CA GLN A 271 -17.96 4.07 -16.49
C GLN A 271 -17.06 2.88 -16.18
N ARG A 272 -17.65 1.72 -15.91
CA ARG A 272 -16.91 0.48 -15.70
C ARG A 272 -16.38 -0.04 -17.03
N ASN A 273 -15.20 -0.66 -17.00
CA ASN A 273 -14.71 -1.46 -18.11
C ASN A 273 -14.68 -2.94 -17.72
N THR A 274 -14.59 -3.77 -18.74
CA THR A 274 -14.28 -5.19 -18.63
C THR A 274 -13.02 -5.47 -19.43
N ARG A 275 -12.26 -6.47 -19.01
CA ARG A 275 -11.12 -7.00 -19.78
C ARG A 275 -11.57 -8.28 -20.48
N SER A 276 -11.34 -8.36 -21.78
CA SER A 276 -11.51 -9.58 -22.56
C SER A 276 -10.14 -10.10 -23.00
N MET A 277 -9.98 -11.41 -23.01
CA MET A 277 -8.83 -12.09 -23.59
C MET A 277 -9.27 -12.70 -24.91
N ILE A 278 -8.69 -12.26 -26.02
CA ILE A 278 -9.01 -12.75 -27.36
C ILE A 278 -7.86 -13.66 -27.80
N LEU A 279 -8.20 -14.87 -28.24
CA LEU A 279 -7.22 -15.79 -28.80
C LEU A 279 -6.66 -15.20 -30.09
N SER A 280 -5.38 -14.81 -30.07
CA SER A 280 -4.69 -14.31 -31.27
C SER A 280 -4.20 -15.45 -32.17
N GLN A 281 -3.70 -16.54 -31.57
CA GLN A 281 -3.14 -17.67 -32.31
C GLN A 281 -3.50 -19.00 -31.63
N LYS A 282 -3.96 -19.98 -32.41
CA LYS A 282 -4.23 -21.33 -31.92
C LYS A 282 -2.98 -22.21 -32.07
N LEU A 283 -2.39 -22.64 -30.95
CA LEU A 283 -1.20 -23.50 -30.89
C LEU A 283 -1.57 -24.94 -30.45
N ASN A 284 -2.58 -25.53 -31.08
CA ASN A 284 -3.14 -26.83 -30.67
C ASN A 284 -2.81 -28.01 -31.60
N SER A 285 -1.97 -27.81 -32.62
CA SER A 285 -1.53 -28.89 -33.52
C SER A 285 -0.33 -29.59 -32.88
N THR A 286 -0.44 -30.91 -32.70
CA THR A 286 0.61 -31.76 -32.15
C THR A 286 1.89 -31.68 -32.98
N ASP A 287 1.77 -31.53 -34.30
CA ASP A 287 2.91 -31.44 -35.23
C ASP A 287 3.75 -30.17 -35.03
N LYS A 288 3.25 -29.18 -34.28
CA LYS A 288 3.97 -27.95 -33.93
C LYS A 288 4.76 -28.04 -32.63
N TRP A 289 4.51 -29.06 -31.82
CA TRP A 289 5.14 -29.22 -30.51
C TRP A 289 6.18 -30.35 -30.55
N LYS A 290 7.26 -30.17 -29.81
CA LYS A 290 8.22 -31.24 -29.51
C LYS A 290 8.12 -31.55 -28.03
N GLU A 291 8.21 -32.83 -27.69
CA GLU A 291 8.18 -33.31 -26.32
C GLU A 291 9.58 -33.80 -25.92
N TYR A 292 9.95 -33.50 -24.68
CA TYR A 292 11.07 -34.12 -24.01
C TYR A 292 10.59 -34.65 -22.67
N LYS A 293 10.87 -35.92 -22.40
CA LYS A 293 10.52 -36.56 -21.13
C LYS A 293 11.71 -36.49 -20.20
N GLU A 294 11.60 -35.68 -19.16
CA GLU A 294 12.62 -35.57 -18.12
C GLU A 294 12.88 -36.94 -17.47
N THR A 295 14.15 -37.30 -17.30
CA THR A 295 14.52 -38.58 -16.70
C THR A 295 14.47 -38.48 -15.18
N ILE A 296 13.85 -39.45 -14.52
CA ILE A 296 13.85 -39.53 -13.05
C ILE A 296 15.21 -40.04 -12.59
N PRO A 297 15.95 -39.31 -11.73
CA PRO A 297 17.25 -39.76 -11.26
C PRO A 297 17.14 -41.06 -10.44
N GLU A 298 17.91 -42.08 -10.82
CA GLU A 298 18.08 -43.28 -10.01
C GLU A 298 19.08 -43.02 -8.87
N PHE A 299 18.87 -43.67 -7.72
CA PHE A 299 19.72 -43.50 -6.54
C PHE A 299 21.20 -43.62 -6.87
N ASP A 300 21.57 -44.65 -7.64
CA ASP A 300 22.96 -44.99 -7.98
C ASP A 300 23.64 -43.90 -8.83
N ASN A 301 22.86 -43.10 -9.57
CA ASN A 301 23.35 -42.07 -10.48
C ASN A 301 23.49 -40.68 -9.84
N THR A 302 23.06 -40.50 -8.58
CA THR A 302 23.23 -39.24 -7.85
C THR A 302 24.59 -39.19 -7.15
N SER A 303 25.12 -38.00 -6.81
CA SER A 303 26.46 -37.86 -6.19
C SER A 303 26.45 -37.55 -4.69
N ILE A 304 25.42 -36.87 -4.20
CA ILE A 304 25.31 -36.47 -2.79
C ILE A 304 24.71 -37.63 -1.99
N ARG A 305 25.31 -37.96 -0.84
CA ARG A 305 24.86 -39.02 0.07
C ARG A 305 24.79 -38.48 1.50
N ALA A 306 23.72 -38.84 2.21
CA ALA A 306 23.55 -38.58 3.62
C ALA A 306 22.74 -39.71 4.26
N ASP A 307 22.98 -39.96 5.55
CA ASP A 307 22.23 -40.88 6.41
C ASP A 307 21.00 -40.22 7.07
N THR A 308 20.78 -38.93 6.79
CA THR A 308 19.66 -38.13 7.29
C THR A 308 19.00 -37.34 6.16
N LEU A 309 17.75 -36.90 6.38
CA LEU A 309 17.06 -36.01 5.44
C LEU A 309 17.66 -34.60 5.50
N LEU A 310 18.28 -34.19 4.40
CA LEU A 310 18.86 -32.86 4.28
C LEU A 310 17.78 -31.80 4.04
N ASP A 311 17.94 -30.60 4.58
CA ASP A 311 17.00 -29.48 4.36
C ASP A 311 17.03 -28.98 2.90
N HIS A 312 15.85 -28.68 2.34
CA HIS A 312 15.71 -28.29 0.94
C HIS A 312 16.50 -27.02 0.60
N LEU A 313 16.29 -25.93 1.34
CA LEU A 313 16.93 -24.64 1.05
C LEU A 313 18.44 -24.70 1.27
N ASN A 314 18.88 -25.44 2.28
CA ASN A 314 20.29 -25.64 2.53
C ASN A 314 20.97 -26.38 1.37
N MET A 315 20.29 -27.35 0.74
CA MET A 315 20.83 -28.12 -0.37
C MET A 315 20.78 -27.37 -1.70
N THR A 316 19.64 -26.76 -2.04
CA THR A 316 19.50 -26.09 -3.33
C THR A 316 20.08 -24.69 -3.34
N LYS A 317 20.28 -24.07 -2.17
CA LYS A 317 20.66 -22.65 -2.05
C LYS A 317 19.74 -21.73 -2.86
N ASP A 318 18.46 -22.12 -2.99
CA ASP A 318 17.47 -21.46 -3.83
C ASP A 318 17.88 -21.34 -5.31
N THR A 319 18.74 -22.23 -5.83
CA THR A 319 19.09 -22.26 -7.26
C THR A 319 18.07 -23.00 -8.12
N SER A 320 17.21 -23.82 -7.50
CA SER A 320 16.15 -24.61 -8.13
C SER A 320 14.97 -24.78 -7.16
N ASP A 321 13.77 -24.90 -7.71
CA ASP A 321 12.54 -25.26 -6.96
C ASP A 321 12.48 -26.75 -6.62
N TYR A 322 13.35 -27.56 -7.24
CA TYR A 322 13.31 -29.01 -7.18
C TYR A 322 14.54 -29.58 -6.49
N LEU A 323 14.31 -30.51 -5.57
CA LEU A 323 15.30 -31.36 -4.93
C LEU A 323 14.79 -32.81 -4.94
N TRP A 324 15.57 -33.71 -5.54
CA TRP A 324 15.26 -35.14 -5.55
C TRP A 324 15.79 -35.81 -4.27
N TYR A 325 14.90 -36.45 -3.52
CA TYR A 325 15.26 -37.41 -2.48
C TYR A 325 15.09 -38.82 -3.06
N THR A 326 16.19 -39.55 -3.16
CA THR A 326 16.20 -40.93 -3.65
C THR A 326 16.67 -41.85 -2.54
N PHE A 327 16.11 -43.06 -2.47
CA PHE A 327 16.39 -44.06 -1.44
C PHE A 327 16.67 -45.42 -2.10
N ARG A 328 17.41 -46.28 -1.39
CA ARG A 328 17.58 -47.70 -1.75
C ARG A 328 16.64 -48.57 -0.95
#